data_AF-A0AAD1CIS0-F1
#
_entry.id   AF-A0AAD1CIS0-F1
#
_cell.length_a   1.000
_cell.length_b   1.000
_cell.length_c   1.000
_cell.angle_alpha   90.00
_cell.angle_beta   90.00
_cell.angle_gamma   90.00
#
_symmetry.space_group_name_H-M   'P 1'
#
loop_
_entity.id
_entity.type
_entity.pdbx_description
1 polymer ?
#
loop_
_entity_poly.entity_id
_entity_poly.type
_entity_poly.pdbx_seq_one_letter_code
_entity_poly.pdbx_strand_id
1 'polypeptide(L)'
;MSDPTLTALKAMIEVREEMRPWVDIQIVAFPQEGILSYPNGKELLEQAVELGADVIGAIPHFEFTREYGIESLHYVFELARKYNRLIDVHCDEIDDEQSRFVETVAALAHKYGW
;
A
#
# COMPACT_ATOMS: atom_id res chain seq x y z
N MET A 1 -3.77 4.83 5.27
CA MET A 1 -4.88 5.71 4.93
C MET A 1 -5.92 5.46 5.99
N SER A 2 -5.71 6.04 7.17
CA SER A 2 -6.65 5.95 8.29
C SER A 2 -7.52 7.20 8.38
N ASP A 3 -7.59 7.97 7.29
CA ASP A 3 -8.38 9.19 7.15
C ASP A 3 -9.39 8.98 6.03
N PRO A 4 -10.70 8.89 6.34
CA PRO A 4 -11.76 8.70 5.34
C PRO A 4 -11.83 9.81 4.29
N THR A 5 -11.28 10.98 4.58
CA THR A 5 -11.31 12.15 3.67
C THR A 5 -10.08 12.24 2.77
N LEU A 6 -9.08 11.38 2.99
CA LEU A 6 -7.79 11.34 2.29
C LEU A 6 -7.11 12.73 2.25
N THR A 7 -7.25 13.52 3.34
CA THR A 7 -6.77 14.91 3.42
C THR A 7 -5.26 14.99 3.23
N ALA A 8 -4.50 14.14 3.92
CA ALA A 8 -3.05 14.12 3.80
C ALA A 8 -2.59 13.78 2.37
N LEU A 9 -3.27 12.84 1.70
CA LEU A 9 -2.95 12.47 0.32
C LEU A 9 -3.16 13.64 -0.64
N LYS A 10 -4.30 14.34 -0.53
CA LYS A 10 -4.59 15.51 -1.36
C LYS A 10 -3.54 16.60 -1.19
N ALA A 11 -3.17 16.91 0.05
CA ALA A 11 -2.10 17.86 0.36
C ALA A 11 -0.76 17.43 -0.25
N MET A 12 -0.40 16.14 -0.15
CA MET A 12 0.85 15.64 -0.74
C MET A 12 0.87 15.67 -2.27
N ILE A 13 -0.28 15.50 -2.92
CA ILE A 13 -0.40 15.66 -4.38
C ILE A 13 -0.12 17.11 -4.77
N GLU A 14 -0.66 18.10 -4.03
CA GLU A 14 -0.36 19.51 -4.26
C GLU A 14 1.13 19.80 -4.09
N VAL A 15 1.74 19.28 -3.00
CA VAL A 15 3.19 19.41 -2.76
C VAL A 15 4.00 18.79 -3.88
N ARG A 16 3.62 17.63 -4.41
CA ARG A 16 4.30 16.99 -5.56
C ARG A 16 4.31 17.91 -6.77
N GLU A 17 3.19 18.56 -7.09
CA GLU A 17 3.12 19.48 -8.24
C GLU A 17 3.96 20.75 -8.01
N GLU A 18 3.91 21.32 -6.81
CA GLU A 18 4.74 22.48 -6.45
C GLU A 18 6.23 22.17 -6.52
N MET A 19 6.62 20.96 -6.08
CA MET A 19 8.01 20.56 -5.96
C MET A 19 8.67 20.07 -7.26
N ARG A 20 7.87 19.86 -8.32
CA ARG A 20 8.32 19.33 -9.62
C ARG A 20 9.55 20.01 -10.23
N PRO A 21 9.82 21.33 -10.08
CA PRO A 21 11.04 21.94 -10.59
C PRO A 21 12.33 21.49 -9.91
N TRP A 22 12.24 20.87 -8.72
CA TRP A 22 13.39 20.54 -7.88
C TRP A 22 13.53 19.04 -7.58
N VAL A 23 12.42 18.32 -7.48
CA VAL A 23 12.42 16.90 -7.12
C VAL A 23 11.22 16.17 -7.71
N ASP A 24 11.45 14.93 -8.13
CA ASP A 24 10.40 13.99 -8.50
C ASP A 24 9.92 13.25 -7.23
N ILE A 25 8.66 13.47 -6.86
CA ILE A 25 8.05 12.85 -5.67
C ILE A 25 7.11 11.73 -6.14
N GLN A 26 7.33 10.52 -5.64
CA GLN A 26 6.38 9.42 -5.73
C GLN A 26 5.59 9.32 -4.43
N ILE A 27 4.27 9.17 -4.54
CA ILE A 27 3.38 9.08 -3.39
C ILE A 27 2.90 7.63 -3.23
N VAL A 28 3.17 7.05 -2.05
CA VAL A 28 2.67 5.73 -1.66
C VAL A 28 1.33 5.87 -0.96
N ALA A 29 0.29 5.24 -1.47
CA ALA A 29 -0.97 5.06 -0.75
C ALA A 29 -0.77 3.98 0.34
N PHE A 30 -0.39 4.41 1.54
CA PHE A 30 0.05 3.49 2.60
C PHE A 30 -1.07 3.22 3.63
N PRO A 31 -1.57 1.97 3.80
CA PRO A 31 -2.65 1.61 4.72
C PRO A 31 -2.17 1.39 6.16
N GLN A 32 -1.77 2.46 6.85
CA GLN A 32 -1.15 2.40 8.19
C GLN A 32 -1.87 1.55 9.27
N GLU A 33 -3.20 1.46 9.27
CA GLU A 33 -3.98 0.64 10.22
C GLU A 33 -4.40 -0.74 9.67
N GLY A 34 -3.76 -1.19 8.58
CA GLY A 34 -4.14 -2.40 7.85
C GLY A 34 -5.22 -2.15 6.79
N ILE A 35 -5.26 -3.02 5.78
CA ILE A 35 -6.25 -3.00 4.70
C ILE A 35 -7.52 -3.74 5.14
N LEU A 36 -7.35 -4.88 5.81
CA LEU A 36 -8.46 -5.74 6.27
C LEU A 36 -8.86 -5.45 7.71
N SER A 37 -7.96 -4.83 8.46
CA SER A 37 -8.14 -4.51 9.88
C SER A 37 -8.76 -3.13 10.11
N TYR A 38 -8.86 -2.29 9.07
CA TYR A 38 -9.49 -0.98 9.11
C TYR A 38 -10.82 -0.93 8.33
N PRO A 39 -11.89 -0.29 8.87
CA PRO A 39 -13.15 -0.15 8.16
C PRO A 39 -12.99 0.54 6.80
N ASN A 40 -13.50 -0.10 5.75
CA ASN A 40 -13.40 0.35 4.36
C ASN A 40 -11.95 0.49 3.84
N GLY A 41 -10.99 -0.26 4.39
CA GLY A 41 -9.58 -0.14 4.03
C GLY A 41 -9.30 -0.41 2.54
N LYS A 42 -9.97 -1.40 1.94
CA LYS A 42 -9.87 -1.69 0.49
C LYS A 42 -10.36 -0.49 -0.34
N GLU A 43 -11.54 0.02 -0.03
CA GLU A 43 -12.17 1.14 -0.74
C GLU A 43 -11.33 2.42 -0.62
N LEU A 44 -10.80 2.72 0.57
CA LEU A 44 -9.95 3.89 0.78
C LEU A 44 -8.62 3.77 0.04
N LEU A 45 -8.04 2.57 -0.03
CA LEU A 45 -6.80 2.33 -0.78
C LEU A 45 -7.03 2.49 -2.28
N GLU A 46 -8.13 1.95 -2.80
CA GLU A 46 -8.51 2.12 -4.21
C GLU A 46 -8.78 3.58 -4.56
N GLN A 47 -9.53 4.31 -3.72
CA GLN A 47 -9.75 5.75 -3.91
C GLN A 47 -8.44 6.55 -3.88
N ALA A 48 -7.49 6.19 -3.02
CA ALA A 48 -6.18 6.85 -2.97
C ALA A 48 -5.40 6.67 -4.29
N VAL A 49 -5.50 5.49 -4.90
CA VAL A 49 -4.90 5.21 -6.22
C VAL A 49 -5.60 6.02 -7.32
N GLU A 50 -6.92 6.09 -7.29
CA GLU A 50 -7.70 6.87 -8.26
C GLU A 50 -7.42 8.37 -8.18
N LEU A 51 -7.13 8.89 -6.98
CA LEU A 51 -6.73 10.29 -6.78
C LEU A 51 -5.32 10.60 -7.28
N GLY A 52 -4.50 9.59 -7.58
CA GLY A 52 -3.19 9.77 -8.20
C GLY A 52 -1.99 9.43 -7.32
N ALA A 53 -2.16 8.53 -6.34
CA ALA A 53 -1.02 7.85 -5.74
C ALA A 53 -0.27 7.01 -6.80
N ASP A 54 1.06 7.03 -6.73
CA ASP A 54 1.95 6.42 -7.72
C ASP A 54 2.25 4.95 -7.38
N VAL A 55 2.20 4.63 -6.09
CA VAL A 55 2.62 3.36 -5.51
C VAL A 55 1.56 2.89 -4.52
N ILE A 56 1.29 1.58 -4.48
CA ILE A 56 0.32 0.96 -3.57
C ILE A 56 1.06 0.32 -2.41
N GLY A 57 0.67 0.67 -1.18
CA GLY A 57 1.27 0.17 0.04
C GLY A 57 0.54 -1.00 0.70
N ALA A 58 1.25 -1.71 1.58
CA ALA A 58 0.68 -2.70 2.49
C ALA A 58 1.47 -2.75 3.81
N ILE A 59 0.86 -3.27 4.87
CA ILE A 59 1.47 -3.48 6.20
C ILE A 59 1.06 -4.85 6.78
N PRO A 60 1.42 -5.97 6.13
CA PRO A 60 0.82 -7.27 6.42
C PRO A 60 1.07 -7.78 7.84
N HIS A 61 2.21 -7.44 8.46
CA HIS A 61 2.53 -7.80 9.85
C HIS A 61 1.65 -7.11 10.89
N PHE A 62 0.93 -6.04 10.52
CA PHE A 62 0.04 -5.29 11.40
C PHE A 62 -1.44 -5.69 11.25
N GLU A 63 -1.78 -6.52 10.27
CA GLU A 63 -3.13 -7.05 10.15
C GLU A 63 -3.49 -7.95 11.35
N PHE A 64 -4.77 -8.03 11.70
CA PHE A 64 -5.22 -8.77 12.90
C PHE A 64 -4.87 -10.26 12.91
N THR A 65 -4.68 -10.87 11.74
CA THR A 65 -4.29 -12.28 11.62
C THR A 65 -3.26 -12.46 10.52
N ARG A 66 -2.51 -13.56 10.60
CA ARG A 66 -1.58 -13.95 9.52
C ARG A 66 -2.30 -14.11 8.19
N GLU A 67 -3.50 -14.69 8.21
CA GLU A 67 -4.32 -14.90 7.02
C GLU A 67 -4.73 -13.57 6.40
N TYR A 68 -5.05 -12.56 7.22
CA TYR A 68 -5.35 -11.22 6.72
C TYR A 68 -4.09 -10.55 6.15
N GLY A 69 -2.93 -10.72 6.79
CA GLY A 69 -1.65 -10.27 6.23
C GLY A 69 -1.35 -10.86 4.84
N ILE A 70 -1.67 -12.13 4.63
CA ILE A 70 -1.50 -12.78 3.32
C ILE A 70 -2.54 -12.24 2.33
N GLU A 71 -3.82 -12.19 2.70
CA GLU A 71 -4.89 -11.71 1.83
C GLU A 71 -4.66 -10.24 1.40
N SER A 72 -4.17 -9.39 2.31
CA SER A 72 -3.90 -7.98 2.02
C SER A 72 -2.81 -7.82 0.95
N LEU A 73 -1.78 -8.67 0.97
CA LEU A 73 -0.77 -8.73 -0.09
C LEU A 73 -1.36 -9.15 -1.45
N HIS A 74 -2.19 -10.20 -1.46
CA HIS A 74 -2.87 -10.63 -2.69
C HIS A 74 -3.70 -9.49 -3.30
N TYR A 75 -4.47 -8.79 -2.47
CA TYR A 75 -5.27 -7.65 -2.89
C TYR A 75 -4.40 -6.51 -3.46
N VAL A 76 -3.28 -6.17 -2.82
CA VAL A 76 -2.38 -5.09 -3.28
C VAL A 76 -1.79 -5.43 -4.65
N PHE A 77 -1.37 -6.67 -4.89
CA PHE A 77 -0.88 -7.10 -6.20
C PHE A 77 -1.98 -7.05 -7.27
N GLU A 78 -3.22 -7.40 -6.94
CA GLU A 78 -4.36 -7.30 -7.86
C GLU A 78 -4.66 -5.84 -8.22
N LEU A 79 -4.72 -4.97 -7.20
CA LEU A 79 -4.98 -3.55 -7.37
C LEU A 79 -3.88 -2.86 -8.19
N ALA A 80 -2.61 -3.17 -7.90
CA ALA A 80 -1.45 -2.64 -8.62
C ALA A 80 -1.48 -3.01 -10.10
N ARG A 81 -1.86 -4.24 -10.42
CA ARG A 81 -2.05 -4.69 -11.81
C ARG A 81 -3.25 -4.02 -12.48
N LYS A 82 -4.35 -3.83 -11.76
CA LYS A 82 -5.55 -3.14 -12.28
C LYS A 82 -5.25 -1.71 -12.69
N TYR A 83 -4.49 -0.97 -11.89
CA TYR A 83 -4.21 0.46 -12.10
C TYR A 83 -2.81 0.74 -12.69
N ASN A 84 -2.01 -0.29 -12.98
CA ASN A 84 -0.64 -0.20 -13.46
C ASN A 84 0.25 0.69 -12.56
N ARG A 85 0.33 0.34 -11.28
CA ARG A 85 1.06 1.09 -10.23
C ARG A 85 2.14 0.25 -9.57
N LEU A 86 3.20 0.89 -9.09
CA LEU A 86 4.24 0.20 -8.33
C LEU A 86 3.70 -0.30 -6.98
N ILE A 87 4.45 -1.19 -6.32
CA ILE A 87 4.13 -1.74 -5.00
C ILE A 87 5.31 -1.45 -4.06
N ASP A 88 5.02 -0.97 -2.85
CA ASP A 88 6.01 -0.76 -1.78
C ASP A 88 5.39 -1.19 -0.44
N VAL A 89 5.97 -2.19 0.23
CA VAL A 89 5.35 -2.86 1.38
C VAL A 89 6.20 -2.69 2.62
N HIS A 90 5.61 -2.17 3.70
CA HIS A 90 6.19 -2.22 5.04
C HIS A 90 5.98 -3.63 5.60
N CYS A 91 6.87 -4.54 5.21
CA CYS A 91 6.56 -5.97 5.17
C CYS A 91 6.61 -6.65 6.54
N ASP A 92 7.77 -6.65 7.17
CA ASP A 92 8.04 -7.34 8.44
C ASP A 92 8.82 -6.39 9.37
N GLU A 93 8.23 -5.24 9.71
CA GLU A 93 8.86 -4.20 10.55
C GLU A 93 8.65 -4.47 12.05
N ILE A 94 8.92 -5.71 12.46
CA ILE A 94 8.75 -6.21 13.83
C ILE A 94 9.82 -7.26 14.14
N ASP A 95 10.24 -7.36 15.41
CA ASP A 95 11.27 -8.32 15.85
C ASP A 95 10.76 -9.77 16.02
N ASP A 96 9.53 -10.07 15.61
CA ASP A 96 8.97 -11.44 15.63
C ASP A 96 9.53 -12.27 14.48
N GLU A 97 10.28 -13.33 14.80
CA GLU A 97 10.84 -14.28 13.83
C GLU A 97 9.78 -15.01 12.99
N GLN A 98 8.51 -15.03 13.45
CA GLN A 98 7.40 -15.63 12.71
C GLN A 98 6.72 -14.64 11.75
N SER A 99 7.08 -13.35 11.79
CA SER A 99 6.70 -12.38 10.76
C SER A 99 7.47 -12.67 9.48
N ARG A 100 6.80 -13.36 8.56
CA ARG A 100 7.42 -13.92 7.34
C ARG A 100 6.64 -13.54 6.09
N PHE A 101 6.16 -12.30 6.01
CA PHE A 101 5.36 -11.86 4.87
C PHE A 101 6.23 -11.58 3.63
N VAL A 102 7.52 -11.28 3.78
CA VAL A 102 8.46 -11.05 2.67
C VAL A 102 8.49 -12.22 1.69
N GLU A 103 8.39 -13.47 2.16
CA GLU A 103 8.38 -14.64 1.27
C GLU A 103 7.13 -14.66 0.36
N THR A 104 6.00 -14.17 0.88
CA THR A 104 4.75 -14.04 0.11
C THR A 104 4.85 -12.92 -0.91
N VAL A 105 5.41 -11.75 -0.53
CA VAL A 105 5.67 -10.64 -1.46
C VAL A 105 6.55 -11.10 -2.61
N ALA A 106 7.67 -11.78 -2.32
CA ALA A 106 8.59 -12.29 -3.33
C ALA A 106 7.93 -13.31 -4.27
N ALA A 107 7.13 -14.23 -3.73
CA ALA A 107 6.41 -15.22 -4.53
C ALA A 107 5.38 -14.57 -5.47
N LEU A 108 4.65 -13.54 -5.01
CA LEU A 108 3.68 -12.81 -5.82
C LEU A 108 4.37 -11.95 -6.89
N ALA A 109 5.46 -11.27 -6.55
CA ALA A 109 6.28 -10.52 -7.50
C ALA A 109 6.76 -11.43 -8.64
N HIS A 110 7.34 -12.58 -8.31
CA HIS A 110 7.78 -13.57 -9.28
C HIS A 110 6.61 -14.09 -10.14
N LYS A 111 5.48 -14.44 -9.51
CA LYS A 111 4.30 -14.97 -10.20
C LYS A 111 3.72 -13.98 -11.23
N TYR A 112 3.73 -12.69 -10.91
CA TYR A 112 3.13 -11.66 -11.76
C TYR A 112 4.12 -10.94 -12.67
N GLY A 113 5.41 -11.30 -12.63
CA GLY A 113 6.43 -10.75 -13.52
C GLY A 113 6.78 -9.29 -13.24
N TRP A 114 6.80 -8.92 -11.96
CA TRP A 114 7.35 -7.65 -11.50
C TRP A 114 8.87 -7.62 -11.58
#